data_AF-A0A847N004-F1
#
_entry.id   AF-A0A847N004-F1
#
_cell.length_a   1.000
_cell.length_b   1.000
_cell.length_c   1.000
_cell.angle_alpha   90.00
_cell.angle_beta   90.00
_cell.angle_gamma   90.00
#
_symmetry.space_group_name_H-M   'P 1'
#
loop_
_entity.id
_entity.type
_entity.pdbx_description
1 polymer ?
#
loop_
_entity_poly.entity_id
_entity_poly.type
_entity_poly.pdbx_seq_one_letter_code
_entity_poly.pdbx_strand_id
1 'polypeptide(L)'
;TRCLENGLDPVSVGSVLAWARKCRQDGLLVFLPDMQRSSAMLYLRLLDAMAFGRGTGEQLGKSLAELVSLYGGSDYAFMVQKLPLPPYDYRALPVQASLAAIGDDTLVLGELLWGNRHRRGNERRLASWALFAQTLGYAMEGVGLCPWVAISHFAHPLLHFPAFKRTKKAFAQLAELASLAEGYEIDSSWMVSYARTCLRKQRELNSRLRGKSGPYGELPDQLLVNGKSNFRSAQVVPLARLLDAYWSISSKKSYWREGK
;
A
#
# COMPACT_ATOMS: atom_id res chain seq x y z
N THR A 1 11.65 2.03 18.18
CA THR A 1 11.29 2.87 19.35
C THR A 1 11.61 4.33 19.09
N ARG A 2 12.83 4.69 18.67
CA ARG A 2 13.22 6.10 18.48
C ARG A 2 12.33 6.93 17.54
N CYS A 3 11.89 6.39 16.41
CA CYS A 3 10.94 7.10 15.53
C CYS A 3 9.62 7.44 16.27
N LEU A 4 9.10 6.51 17.08
CA LEU A 4 7.87 6.71 17.85
C LEU A 4 8.06 7.77 18.94
N GLU A 5 9.20 7.75 19.64
CA GLU A 5 9.55 8.76 20.66
C GLU A 5 9.62 10.17 20.07
N ASN A 6 10.10 10.29 18.83
CA ASN A 6 10.30 11.55 18.14
C ASN A 6 9.10 11.99 17.26
N GLY A 7 8.00 11.21 17.24
CA GLY A 7 6.84 11.51 16.38
C GLY A 7 7.11 11.37 14.87
N LEU A 8 8.09 10.56 14.49
CA LEU A 8 8.46 10.29 13.10
C LEU A 8 7.76 9.03 12.56
N ASP A 9 7.23 9.12 11.35
CA ASP A 9 6.74 7.93 10.63
C ASP A 9 7.92 7.03 10.21
N PRO A 10 8.02 5.80 10.75
CA PRO A 10 9.13 4.90 10.42
C PRO A 10 9.19 4.52 8.94
N VAL A 11 8.06 4.49 8.22
CA VAL A 11 8.04 4.16 6.79
C VAL A 11 8.66 5.29 5.98
N SER A 12 8.20 6.53 6.19
CA SER A 12 8.72 7.71 5.50
C SER A 12 10.19 7.93 5.81
N VAL A 13 10.58 7.88 7.09
CA VAL A 13 11.98 8.09 7.48
C VAL A 13 12.87 6.96 7.01
N GLY A 14 12.41 5.71 7.09
CA GLY A 14 13.13 4.57 6.51
C GLY A 14 13.39 4.73 5.02
N SER A 15 12.40 5.26 4.28
CA SER A 15 12.52 5.52 2.84
C SER A 15 13.49 6.65 2.52
N VAL A 16 13.45 7.76 3.29
CA VAL A 16 14.41 8.87 3.18
C VAL A 16 15.83 8.38 3.45
N LEU A 17 16.04 7.60 4.50
CA LEU A 17 17.37 7.07 4.85
C LEU A 17 17.88 6.05 3.82
N ALA A 18 16.99 5.21 3.26
CA ALA A 18 17.36 4.27 2.20
C ALA A 18 17.76 4.98 0.90
N TRP A 19 16.98 5.98 0.48
CA TRP A 19 17.30 6.87 -0.66
C TRP A 19 18.62 7.60 -0.40
N ALA A 20 18.76 8.23 0.76
CA ALA A 20 19.95 8.98 1.12
C ALA A 20 21.21 8.10 1.13
N ARG A 21 21.10 6.84 1.55
CA ARG A 21 22.21 5.89 1.52
C ARG A 21 22.69 5.65 0.10
N LYS A 22 21.76 5.44 -0.85
CA LYS A 22 22.09 5.22 -2.26
C LYS A 22 22.64 6.48 -2.92
N CYS A 23 21.99 7.62 -2.74
CA CYS A 23 22.49 8.89 -3.25
C CYS A 23 23.87 9.25 -2.67
N ARG A 24 24.15 8.89 -1.42
CA ARG A 24 25.49 9.06 -0.82
C ARG A 24 26.55 8.15 -1.45
N GLN A 25 26.18 6.91 -1.80
CA GLN A 25 27.05 5.96 -2.53
C GLN A 25 27.45 6.52 -3.90
N ASP A 26 26.53 7.22 -4.55
CA ASP A 26 26.72 7.82 -5.88
C ASP A 26 27.32 9.24 -5.84
N GLY A 27 27.60 9.77 -4.64
CA GLY A 27 28.28 11.06 -4.45
C GLY A 27 27.37 12.29 -4.43
N LEU A 28 26.03 12.16 -4.49
CA LEU A 28 25.09 13.28 -4.51
C LEU A 28 24.93 13.99 -3.15
N LEU A 29 25.12 13.27 -2.04
CA LEU A 29 24.86 13.78 -0.68
C LEU A 29 26.13 13.88 0.17
N VAL A 30 27.19 14.52 -0.34
CA VAL A 30 28.52 14.53 0.31
C VAL A 30 28.49 15.09 1.75
N PHE A 31 27.53 15.95 2.07
CA PHE A 31 27.32 16.50 3.41
C PHE A 31 26.89 15.43 4.45
N LEU A 32 26.38 14.28 4.01
CA LEU A 32 26.05 13.19 4.92
C LEU A 32 27.29 12.38 5.30
N PRO A 33 27.34 11.89 6.56
CA PRO A 33 28.34 10.92 6.96
C PRO A 33 28.28 9.67 6.08
N ASP A 34 29.37 8.90 6.02
CA ASP A 34 29.36 7.64 5.29
C ASP A 34 28.33 6.67 5.90
N MET A 35 27.29 6.39 5.13
CA MET A 35 26.21 5.49 5.51
C MET A 35 26.41 4.05 5.01
N GLN A 36 27.55 3.74 4.36
CA GLN A 36 27.85 2.38 3.90
C GLN A 36 28.18 1.45 5.05
N ARG A 37 29.01 1.91 6.00
CA ARG A 37 29.42 1.22 7.23
C ARG A 37 28.77 1.83 8.48
N SER A 38 27.51 2.25 8.34
CA SER A 38 26.77 2.94 9.38
C SER A 38 26.53 2.06 10.61
N SER A 39 26.89 2.54 11.79
CA SER A 39 26.47 1.95 13.06
C SER A 39 25.01 2.31 13.37
N ALA A 40 24.34 1.51 14.22
CA ALA A 40 23.00 1.85 14.71
C ALA A 40 22.96 3.24 15.37
N MET A 41 24.05 3.64 16.04
CA MET A 41 24.19 4.95 16.66
C MET A 41 24.15 6.10 15.65
N LEU A 42 24.68 5.91 14.44
CA LEU A 42 24.61 6.93 13.39
C LEU A 42 23.15 7.22 13.00
N TYR A 43 22.37 6.16 12.77
CA TYR A 43 20.96 6.32 12.44
C TYR A 43 20.17 6.96 13.58
N LEU A 44 20.42 6.57 14.84
CA LEU A 44 19.75 7.22 15.99
C LEU A 44 20.02 8.72 16.03
N ARG A 45 21.26 9.15 15.80
CA ARG A 45 21.61 10.59 15.74
C ARG A 45 20.95 11.30 14.56
N LEU A 46 20.86 10.65 13.40
CA LEU A 46 20.15 11.21 12.24
C LEU A 46 18.65 11.34 12.51
N LEU A 47 18.03 10.35 13.14
CA LEU A 47 16.62 10.40 13.54
C LEU A 47 16.36 11.57 14.50
N ASP A 48 17.25 11.79 15.47
CA ASP A 48 17.15 12.92 16.38
C ASP A 48 17.35 14.25 15.66
N ALA A 49 18.35 14.33 14.80
CA ALA A 49 18.61 15.52 14.01
C ALA A 49 17.42 15.88 13.11
N MET A 50 16.78 14.89 12.47
CA MET A 50 15.59 15.08 11.63
C MET A 50 14.41 15.58 12.47
N ALA A 51 14.16 14.96 13.61
CA ALA A 51 13.06 15.34 14.50
C ALA A 51 13.20 16.76 15.06
N PHE A 52 14.42 17.17 15.41
CA PHE A 52 14.69 18.49 15.98
C PHE A 52 15.09 19.54 14.93
N GLY A 53 15.13 19.20 13.64
CA GLY A 53 15.55 20.10 12.57
C GLY A 53 16.96 20.67 12.75
N ARG A 54 17.93 19.83 13.14
CA ARG A 54 19.31 20.27 13.46
C ARG A 54 20.31 19.78 12.42
N GLY A 55 21.16 20.70 11.92
CA GLY A 55 22.27 20.35 11.04
C GLY A 55 21.82 19.58 9.80
N THR A 56 22.40 18.41 9.55
CA THR A 56 22.01 17.54 8.42
C THR A 56 20.56 17.05 8.50
N GLY A 57 19.97 17.03 9.71
CA GLY A 57 18.58 16.66 9.93
C GLY A 57 17.58 17.71 9.46
N GLU A 58 17.95 18.99 9.42
CA GLU A 58 17.11 20.04 8.80
C GLU A 58 16.93 19.76 7.30
N GLN A 59 18.01 19.31 6.65
CA GLN A 59 17.98 18.97 5.23
C GLN A 59 17.17 17.70 4.99
N LEU A 60 17.42 16.64 5.78
CA LEU A 60 16.73 15.35 5.65
C LEU A 60 15.29 15.33 6.20
N GLY A 61 14.89 16.30 7.02
CA GLY A 61 13.56 16.40 7.61
C GLY A 61 12.44 16.76 6.62
N LYS A 62 12.78 16.99 5.35
CA LYS A 62 11.83 17.27 4.26
C LYS A 62 11.18 16.00 3.72
N SER A 63 10.09 16.16 2.96
CA SER A 63 9.46 15.03 2.29
C SER A 63 10.40 14.38 1.27
N LEU A 64 10.28 13.06 1.04
CA LEU A 64 11.11 12.37 0.05
C LEU A 64 10.99 12.99 -1.35
N ALA A 65 9.79 13.42 -1.74
CA ALA A 65 9.58 14.09 -3.01
C ALA A 65 10.33 15.42 -3.12
N GLU A 66 10.34 16.22 -2.05
CA GLU A 66 11.14 17.46 -2.00
C GLU A 66 12.64 17.17 -2.06
N LEU A 67 13.11 16.16 -1.31
CA LEU A 67 14.52 15.76 -1.32
C LEU A 67 14.99 15.33 -2.70
N VAL A 68 14.19 14.53 -3.41
CA VAL A 68 14.47 14.10 -4.78
C VAL A 68 14.48 15.30 -5.73
N SER A 69 13.56 16.25 -5.56
CA SER A 69 13.54 17.48 -6.36
C SER A 69 14.76 18.37 -6.11
N LEU A 70 15.31 18.37 -4.89
CA LEU A 70 16.45 19.21 -4.51
C LEU A 70 17.80 18.58 -4.87
N TYR A 71 17.93 17.27 -4.70
CA TYR A 71 19.22 16.56 -4.75
C TYR A 71 19.29 15.46 -5.81
N GLY A 72 18.20 15.15 -6.50
CA GLY A 72 18.13 14.09 -7.51
C GLY A 72 17.97 12.68 -6.93
N GLY A 73 18.43 11.67 -7.67
CA GLY A 73 18.34 10.27 -7.25
C GLY A 73 16.92 9.67 -7.32
N SER A 74 16.14 10.07 -8.34
CA SER A 74 14.79 9.54 -8.61
C SER A 74 14.78 8.02 -8.74
N ASP A 75 15.86 7.43 -9.25
CA ASP A 75 15.98 5.97 -9.42
C ASP A 75 15.93 5.21 -8.10
N TYR A 76 16.30 5.85 -6.99
CA TYR A 76 16.28 5.27 -5.65
C TYR A 76 15.05 5.67 -4.82
N ALA A 77 14.18 6.52 -5.38
CA ALA A 77 13.03 7.04 -4.69
C ALA A 77 11.78 6.19 -4.97
N PHE A 78 11.55 5.20 -4.12
CA PHE A 78 10.37 4.34 -4.19
C PHE A 78 9.16 5.07 -3.60
N MET A 79 8.47 5.85 -4.41
CA MET A 79 7.30 6.63 -4.01
C MET A 79 6.21 6.62 -5.09
N VAL A 80 4.96 6.77 -4.66
CA VAL A 80 3.81 6.99 -5.52
C VAL A 80 3.10 8.24 -5.02
N GLN A 81 2.78 9.18 -5.92
CA GLN A 81 2.07 10.42 -5.55
C GLN A 81 2.73 11.19 -4.39
N LYS A 82 4.07 11.27 -4.41
CA LYS A 82 4.92 11.93 -3.40
C LYS A 82 4.97 11.24 -2.03
N LEU A 83 4.26 10.12 -1.84
CA LEU A 83 4.32 9.32 -0.63
C LEU A 83 5.26 8.13 -0.82
N PRO A 84 6.19 7.88 0.11
CA PRO A 84 7.03 6.69 0.05
C PRO A 84 6.21 5.41 0.10
N LEU A 85 6.62 4.43 -0.69
CA LEU A 85 5.99 3.11 -0.67
C LEU A 85 6.38 2.36 0.61
N PRO A 86 5.43 1.64 1.24
CA PRO A 86 5.76 0.66 2.28
C PRO A 86 6.81 -0.35 1.82
N PRO A 87 7.60 -0.93 2.76
CA PRO A 87 8.80 -1.74 2.47
C PRO A 87 8.44 -3.17 2.02
N TYR A 88 7.61 -3.27 0.98
CA TYR A 88 7.24 -4.51 0.34
C TYR A 88 7.93 -4.64 -1.02
N ASP A 89 8.27 -5.86 -1.41
CA ASP A 89 8.67 -6.12 -2.79
C ASP A 89 7.42 -6.35 -3.67
N TYR A 90 6.91 -5.26 -4.23
CA TYR A 90 5.69 -5.24 -5.06
C TYR A 90 5.75 -6.17 -6.27
N ARG A 91 6.94 -6.57 -6.72
CA ARG A 91 7.11 -7.52 -7.84
C ARG A 91 6.52 -8.89 -7.50
N ALA A 92 6.50 -9.27 -6.21
CA ALA A 92 5.88 -10.49 -5.71
C ALA A 92 4.46 -10.31 -5.20
N LEU A 93 3.89 -9.10 -5.30
CA LEU A 93 2.61 -8.76 -4.71
C LEU A 93 1.77 -7.97 -5.74
N PRO A 94 1.34 -8.58 -6.86
CA PRO A 94 0.61 -7.88 -7.92
C PRO A 94 -0.66 -7.17 -7.45
N VAL A 95 -1.41 -7.71 -6.48
CA VAL A 95 -2.61 -7.04 -5.96
C VAL A 95 -2.21 -5.82 -5.14
N GLN A 96 -1.28 -5.95 -4.21
CA GLN A 96 -0.74 -4.84 -3.42
C GLN A 96 -0.12 -3.77 -4.34
N ALA A 97 0.58 -4.18 -5.40
CA ALA A 97 1.17 -3.29 -6.39
C ALA A 97 0.12 -2.50 -7.16
N SER A 98 -1.00 -3.13 -7.53
CA SER A 98 -2.10 -2.43 -8.21
C SER A 98 -2.75 -1.36 -7.34
N LEU A 99 -2.90 -1.63 -6.04
CA LEU A 99 -3.45 -0.67 -5.07
C LEU A 99 -2.45 0.45 -4.76
N ALA A 100 -1.20 0.10 -4.49
CA ALA A 100 -0.15 1.09 -4.28
C ALA A 100 0.02 2.01 -5.49
N ALA A 101 -0.12 1.50 -6.71
CA ALA A 101 0.01 2.29 -7.93
C ALA A 101 -1.03 3.40 -8.07
N ILE A 102 -2.24 3.16 -7.55
CA ILE A 102 -3.31 4.16 -7.53
C ILE A 102 -3.24 5.03 -6.27
N GLY A 103 -2.27 4.80 -5.39
CA GLY A 103 -2.08 5.51 -4.13
C GLY A 103 -3.02 5.07 -3.03
N ASP A 104 -3.42 3.80 -3.05
CA ASP A 104 -4.22 3.17 -2.02
C ASP A 104 -3.32 2.31 -1.13
N ASP A 105 -3.42 2.50 0.18
CA ASP A 105 -2.60 1.88 1.21
C ASP A 105 -3.23 0.63 1.83
N THR A 106 -4.37 0.17 1.30
CA THR A 106 -5.04 -1.05 1.75
C THR A 106 -4.06 -2.23 1.74
N LEU A 107 -3.94 -2.90 2.88
CA LEU A 107 -3.12 -4.09 3.02
C LEU A 107 -3.84 -5.32 2.46
N VAL A 108 -3.19 -5.98 1.50
CA VAL A 108 -3.66 -7.24 0.92
C VAL A 108 -3.05 -8.41 1.69
N LEU A 109 -3.56 -8.64 2.89
CA LEU A 109 -3.01 -9.65 3.83
C LEU A 109 -2.91 -11.06 3.22
N GLY A 110 -3.87 -11.46 2.38
CA GLY A 110 -3.80 -12.75 1.67
C GLY A 110 -2.59 -12.88 0.75
N GLU A 111 -2.10 -11.79 0.17
CA GLU A 111 -0.92 -11.79 -0.68
C GLU A 111 0.37 -11.69 0.15
N LEU A 112 0.35 -10.89 1.23
CA LEU A 112 1.47 -10.77 2.15
C LEU A 112 1.80 -12.09 2.87
N LEU A 113 0.79 -12.87 3.25
CA LEU A 113 0.98 -14.15 3.95
C LEU A 113 1.39 -15.29 3.00
N TRP A 114 0.91 -15.28 1.76
CA TRP A 114 0.96 -16.45 0.88
C TRP A 114 1.67 -16.22 -0.46
N GLY A 115 2.17 -15.01 -0.69
CA GLY A 115 3.01 -14.64 -1.82
C GLY A 115 2.30 -14.53 -3.16
N ASN A 116 3.12 -14.33 -4.20
CA ASN A 116 2.67 -14.05 -5.57
C ASN A 116 1.82 -15.18 -6.15
N ARG A 117 0.66 -14.83 -6.72
CA ARG A 117 -0.19 -15.75 -7.51
C ARG A 117 -0.43 -15.25 -8.93
N HIS A 118 0.33 -14.28 -9.41
CA HIS A 118 0.20 -13.80 -10.77
C HIS A 118 0.43 -14.92 -11.77
N ARG A 119 -0.53 -15.09 -12.67
CA ARG A 119 -0.40 -15.89 -13.89
C ARG A 119 -1.11 -15.11 -14.99
N ARG A 120 -0.46 -14.96 -16.14
CA ARG A 120 -1.06 -14.29 -17.29
C ARG A 120 -2.48 -14.82 -17.52
N GLY A 121 -3.47 -13.93 -17.58
CA GLY A 121 -4.89 -14.27 -17.76
C GLY A 121 -5.71 -14.30 -16.46
N ASN A 122 -5.09 -14.21 -15.28
CA ASN A 122 -5.81 -14.16 -14.00
C ASN A 122 -6.00 -12.73 -13.44
N GLU A 123 -5.75 -11.69 -14.24
CA GLU A 123 -5.74 -10.30 -13.78
C GLU A 123 -7.10 -9.86 -13.23
N ARG A 124 -8.21 -10.31 -13.84
CA ARG A 124 -9.57 -10.04 -13.32
C ARG A 124 -9.79 -10.61 -11.91
N ARG A 125 -9.22 -11.78 -11.63
CA ARG A 125 -9.29 -12.39 -10.30
C ARG A 125 -8.49 -11.58 -9.29
N LEU A 126 -7.29 -11.14 -9.65
CA LEU A 126 -6.46 -10.26 -8.81
C LEU A 126 -7.14 -8.90 -8.56
N ALA A 127 -7.79 -8.33 -9.57
CA ALA A 127 -8.60 -7.12 -9.41
C ALA A 127 -9.79 -7.33 -8.45
N SER A 128 -10.47 -8.48 -8.51
CA SER A 128 -11.54 -8.80 -7.56
C SER A 128 -11.04 -8.91 -6.12
N TRP A 129 -9.79 -9.37 -5.94
CA TRP A 129 -9.12 -9.47 -4.66
C TRP A 129 -8.75 -8.09 -4.10
N ALA A 130 -8.24 -7.19 -4.93
CA ALA A 130 -8.00 -5.79 -4.59
C ALA A 130 -9.29 -5.11 -4.09
N LEU A 131 -10.36 -5.19 -4.88
CA LEU A 131 -11.65 -4.62 -4.49
C LEU A 131 -12.21 -5.26 -3.22
N PHE A 132 -11.89 -6.53 -2.94
CA PHE A 132 -12.24 -7.16 -1.68
C PHE A 132 -11.52 -6.60 -0.48
N ALA A 133 -10.20 -6.52 -0.56
CA ALA A 133 -9.40 -5.95 0.51
C ALA A 133 -9.89 -4.53 0.83
N GLN A 134 -10.12 -3.70 -0.20
CA GLN A 134 -10.63 -2.33 -0.02
C GLN A 134 -12.00 -2.34 0.66
N THR A 135 -12.97 -3.09 0.12
CA THR A 135 -14.35 -3.10 0.66
C THR A 135 -14.39 -3.62 2.09
N LEU A 136 -13.60 -4.64 2.41
CA LEU A 136 -13.50 -5.17 3.76
C LEU A 136 -12.84 -4.14 4.69
N GLY A 137 -11.77 -3.48 4.26
CA GLY A 137 -11.08 -2.42 5.01
C GLY A 137 -12.04 -1.30 5.42
N TYR A 138 -12.73 -0.68 4.46
CA TYR A 138 -13.71 0.38 4.78
C TYR A 138 -14.88 -0.11 5.65
N ALA A 139 -15.33 -1.36 5.47
CA ALA A 139 -16.36 -1.93 6.34
C ALA A 139 -15.86 -2.07 7.78
N MET A 140 -14.61 -2.51 7.97
CA MET A 140 -14.01 -2.65 9.29
C MET A 140 -13.75 -1.30 9.96
N GLU A 141 -13.19 -0.34 9.22
CA GLU A 141 -12.98 1.03 9.70
C GLU A 141 -14.30 1.69 10.11
N GLY A 142 -15.38 1.46 9.36
CA GLY A 142 -16.71 1.97 9.68
C GLY A 142 -17.26 1.48 11.02
N VAL A 143 -16.80 0.31 11.50
CA VAL A 143 -17.18 -0.25 12.82
C VAL A 143 -16.04 -0.10 13.84
N GLY A 144 -14.98 0.66 13.52
CA GLY A 144 -13.86 0.91 14.42
C GLY A 144 -12.92 -0.28 14.65
N LEU A 145 -12.93 -1.29 13.77
CA LEU A 145 -12.04 -2.44 13.88
C LEU A 145 -10.68 -2.18 13.24
N CYS A 146 -9.64 -2.68 13.90
CA CYS A 146 -8.27 -2.66 13.36
C CYS A 146 -8.17 -3.54 12.10
N PRO A 147 -7.52 -3.08 11.01
CA PRO A 147 -7.35 -3.84 9.77
C PRO A 147 -6.73 -5.24 9.96
N TRP A 148 -5.91 -5.44 11.00
CA TRP A 148 -5.31 -6.73 11.32
C TRP A 148 -6.32 -7.82 11.71
N VAL A 149 -7.52 -7.46 12.15
CA VAL A 149 -8.59 -8.44 12.43
C VAL A 149 -8.99 -9.21 11.16
N ALA A 150 -8.74 -8.63 9.97
CA ALA A 150 -9.01 -9.27 8.69
C ALA A 150 -8.12 -10.50 8.43
N ILE A 151 -7.02 -10.71 9.17
CA ILE A 151 -6.16 -11.89 9.02
C ILE A 151 -6.96 -13.20 9.05
N SER A 152 -7.97 -13.27 9.91
CA SER A 152 -8.82 -14.45 10.07
C SER A 152 -9.55 -14.84 8.77
N HIS A 153 -9.82 -13.87 7.89
CA HIS A 153 -10.44 -14.10 6.58
C HIS A 153 -9.46 -14.60 5.50
N PHE A 154 -8.16 -14.45 5.73
CA PHE A 154 -7.09 -14.82 4.79
C PHE A 154 -6.20 -15.98 5.29
N ALA A 155 -6.33 -16.39 6.55
CA ALA A 155 -5.48 -17.39 7.21
C ALA A 155 -5.76 -18.85 6.80
N HIS A 156 -6.69 -19.11 5.87
CA HIS A 156 -7.03 -20.49 5.52
C HIS A 156 -5.96 -21.14 4.61
N PRO A 157 -5.40 -22.30 5.00
CA PRO A 157 -4.22 -22.89 4.35
C PRO A 157 -4.43 -23.31 2.89
N LEU A 158 -5.68 -23.49 2.46
CA LEU A 158 -6.02 -23.83 1.07
C LEU A 158 -6.81 -22.72 0.33
N LEU A 159 -7.32 -21.73 1.06
CA LEU A 159 -8.26 -20.73 0.54
C LEU A 159 -7.83 -19.34 1.03
N HIS A 160 -6.63 -18.97 0.58
CA HIS A 160 -5.90 -17.75 0.90
C HIS A 160 -6.64 -16.46 0.53
N PHE A 161 -7.58 -16.57 -0.40
CA PHE A 161 -8.57 -15.55 -0.67
C PHE A 161 -9.98 -16.11 -0.46
N PRO A 162 -10.87 -15.36 0.21
CA PRO A 162 -12.20 -15.85 0.51
C PRO A 162 -12.98 -16.12 -0.77
N ALA A 163 -13.46 -17.36 -0.89
CA ALA A 163 -14.48 -17.72 -1.88
C ALA A 163 -15.79 -16.95 -1.60
N PHE A 164 -16.68 -16.86 -2.58
CA PHE A 164 -17.96 -16.12 -2.49
C PHE A 164 -18.78 -16.39 -1.21
N LYS A 165 -18.79 -17.64 -0.71
CA LYS A 165 -19.50 -17.96 0.55
C LYS A 165 -18.83 -17.34 1.78
N ARG A 166 -17.50 -17.22 1.79
CA ARG A 166 -16.71 -16.62 2.88
C ARG A 166 -16.74 -15.10 2.84
N THR A 167 -16.85 -14.49 1.66
CA THR A 167 -17.01 -13.03 1.56
C THR A 167 -18.31 -12.58 2.21
N LYS A 168 -19.43 -13.27 1.95
CA LYS A 168 -20.71 -13.01 2.64
C LYS A 168 -20.60 -13.16 4.15
N LYS A 169 -19.91 -14.20 4.63
CA LYS A 169 -19.71 -14.44 6.06
C LYS A 169 -18.95 -13.29 6.74
N ALA A 170 -17.89 -12.77 6.10
CA ALA A 170 -17.12 -11.67 6.63
C ALA A 170 -17.99 -10.42 6.87
N PHE A 171 -18.80 -10.02 5.88
CA PHE A 171 -19.69 -8.86 6.04
C PHE A 171 -20.86 -9.13 6.99
N ALA A 172 -21.34 -10.36 7.10
CA ALA A 172 -22.36 -10.72 8.09
C ALA A 172 -21.85 -10.56 9.54
N GLN A 173 -20.60 -10.98 9.81
CA GLN A 173 -19.99 -10.81 11.13
C GLN A 173 -19.80 -9.32 11.49
N LEU A 174 -19.40 -8.50 10.52
CA LEU A 174 -19.30 -7.05 10.71
C LEU A 174 -20.66 -6.39 10.93
N ALA A 175 -21.68 -6.83 10.20
CA ALA A 175 -23.04 -6.31 10.32
C ALA A 175 -23.66 -6.68 11.68
N GLU A 176 -23.41 -7.89 12.18
CA GLU A 176 -23.80 -8.31 13.53
C GLU A 176 -23.13 -7.43 14.60
N LEU A 177 -21.81 -7.21 14.49
CA LEU A 177 -21.08 -6.34 15.42
C LEU A 177 -21.61 -4.91 15.40
N ALA A 178 -21.87 -4.36 14.21
CA ALA A 178 -22.43 -3.02 14.05
C ALA A 178 -23.85 -2.94 14.63
N SER A 179 -24.68 -3.96 14.40
CA SER A 179 -26.04 -4.00 14.94
C SER A 179 -26.04 -3.99 16.47
N LEU A 180 -25.14 -4.76 17.08
CA LEU A 180 -24.98 -4.82 18.53
C LEU A 180 -24.48 -3.48 19.11
N ALA A 181 -23.58 -2.79 18.40
CA ALA A 181 -23.03 -1.52 18.85
C ALA A 181 -24.04 -0.36 18.73
N GLU A 182 -24.81 -0.33 17.65
CA GLU A 182 -25.70 0.79 17.31
C GLU A 182 -27.13 0.62 17.86
N GLY A 183 -27.52 -0.60 18.24
CA GLY A 183 -28.84 -0.90 18.81
C GLY A 183 -29.98 -1.01 17.80
N TYR A 184 -29.67 -1.11 16.50
CA TYR A 184 -30.64 -1.40 15.43
C TYR A 184 -30.08 -2.40 14.42
N GLU A 185 -30.96 -3.03 13.65
CA GLU A 185 -30.54 -4.06 12.69
C GLU A 185 -29.79 -3.46 11.49
N ILE A 186 -28.56 -3.93 11.29
CA ILE A 186 -27.71 -3.64 10.13
C ILE A 186 -27.45 -4.96 9.41
N ASP A 187 -27.77 -5.01 8.13
CA ASP A 187 -27.56 -6.21 7.32
C ASP A 187 -26.19 -6.21 6.59
N SER A 188 -25.76 -7.40 6.18
CA SER A 188 -24.47 -7.57 5.46
C SER A 188 -24.40 -6.82 4.13
N SER A 189 -25.53 -6.60 3.46
CA SER A 189 -25.59 -5.89 2.17
C SER A 189 -25.44 -4.38 2.36
N TRP A 190 -25.97 -3.85 3.47
CA TRP A 190 -25.81 -2.50 3.93
C TRP A 190 -24.34 -2.22 4.23
N MET A 191 -23.66 -3.09 4.97
CA MET A 191 -22.21 -2.97 5.23
C MET A 191 -21.38 -2.91 3.95
N VAL A 192 -21.68 -3.77 2.97
CA VAL A 192 -21.02 -3.73 1.66
C VAL A 192 -21.32 -2.44 0.91
N SER A 193 -22.57 -1.97 0.94
CA SER A 193 -22.99 -0.72 0.29
C SER A 193 -22.32 0.51 0.90
N TYR A 194 -22.25 0.55 2.23
CA TYR A 194 -21.55 1.58 3.00
C TYR A 194 -20.07 1.65 2.60
N ALA A 195 -19.36 0.53 2.70
CA ALA A 195 -17.93 0.45 2.38
C ALA A 195 -17.63 0.86 0.93
N ARG A 196 -18.47 0.44 -0.02
CA ARG A 196 -18.34 0.85 -1.43
C ARG A 196 -18.60 2.34 -1.63
N THR A 197 -19.53 2.91 -0.86
CA THR A 197 -19.80 4.34 -0.89
C THR A 197 -18.61 5.13 -0.37
N CYS A 198 -17.99 4.70 0.72
CA CYS A 198 -16.75 5.29 1.26
C CYS A 198 -15.63 5.24 0.22
N LEU A 199 -15.34 4.06 -0.34
CA LEU A 199 -14.33 3.90 -1.39
C LEU A 199 -14.57 4.81 -2.60
N ARG A 200 -15.83 4.91 -3.07
CA ARG A 200 -16.19 5.79 -4.19
C ARG A 200 -15.96 7.27 -3.83
N LYS A 201 -16.38 7.70 -2.64
CA LYS A 201 -16.19 9.07 -2.17
C LYS A 201 -14.72 9.42 -2.01
N GLN A 202 -13.91 8.51 -1.47
CA GLN A 202 -12.46 8.72 -1.36
C GLN A 202 -11.79 8.86 -2.73
N ARG A 203 -12.17 8.03 -3.71
CA ARG A 203 -11.68 8.19 -5.08
C ARG A 203 -12.10 9.50 -5.72
N GLU A 204 -13.34 9.93 -5.51
CA GLU A 204 -13.86 11.22 -5.98
C GLU A 204 -13.07 12.39 -5.37
N LEU A 205 -12.85 12.37 -4.06
CA LEU A 205 -12.02 13.36 -3.36
C LEU A 205 -10.59 13.37 -3.89
N ASN A 206 -9.96 12.20 -4.02
CA ASN A 206 -8.60 12.09 -4.56
C ASN A 206 -8.50 12.61 -5.99
N SER A 207 -9.50 12.33 -6.84
CA SER A 207 -9.54 12.84 -8.21
C SER A 207 -9.62 14.36 -8.24
N ARG A 208 -10.49 14.95 -7.41
CA ARG A 208 -10.65 16.42 -7.29
C ARG A 208 -9.40 17.10 -6.76
N LEU A 209 -8.83 16.60 -5.67
CA LEU A 209 -7.65 17.19 -5.04
C LEU A 209 -6.41 17.12 -5.92
N ARG A 210 -6.35 16.16 -6.85
CA ARG A 210 -5.17 15.93 -7.69
C ARG A 210 -5.32 16.45 -9.11
N GLY A 211 -6.52 16.87 -9.51
CA GLY A 211 -6.81 17.27 -10.89
C GLY A 211 -6.59 16.14 -11.92
N LYS A 212 -6.61 14.87 -11.48
CA LYS A 212 -6.48 13.69 -12.35
C LYS A 212 -7.79 12.91 -12.35
N SER A 213 -8.37 12.70 -13.51
CA SER A 213 -9.59 11.88 -13.71
C SER A 213 -9.29 10.68 -14.60
N GLY A 214 -10.01 9.59 -14.40
CA GLY A 214 -9.88 8.37 -15.20
C GLY A 214 -8.89 7.33 -14.64
N PRO A 215 -8.71 6.22 -15.39
CA PRO A 215 -7.83 5.13 -14.98
C PRO A 215 -6.37 5.60 -14.99
N TYR A 216 -5.84 5.85 -13.78
CA TYR A 216 -4.47 6.28 -13.58
C TYR A 216 -3.82 5.41 -12.50
N GLY A 217 -2.56 5.07 -12.69
CA GLY A 217 -1.71 4.47 -11.66
C GLY A 217 -0.27 4.47 -12.13
N GLU A 218 0.65 4.66 -11.19
CA GLU A 218 2.09 4.75 -11.45
C GLU A 218 2.84 3.92 -10.43
N LEU A 219 3.97 3.33 -10.84
CA LEU A 219 4.94 2.74 -9.92
C LEU A 219 6.33 3.17 -10.36
N PRO A 220 7.30 3.23 -9.43
CA PRO A 220 8.71 3.42 -9.78
C PRO A 220 9.16 2.45 -10.87
N ASP A 221 9.90 2.95 -11.87
CA ASP A 221 10.36 2.18 -13.03
C ASP A 221 11.14 0.92 -12.65
N GLN A 222 11.87 0.95 -11.54
CA GLN A 222 12.58 -0.23 -11.02
C GLN A 222 11.64 -1.42 -10.77
N LEU A 223 10.38 -1.19 -10.36
CA LEU A 223 9.41 -2.26 -10.16
C LEU A 223 8.82 -2.80 -11.48
N LEU A 224 8.90 -2.00 -12.55
CA LEU A 224 8.34 -2.31 -13.86
C LEU A 224 9.34 -2.96 -14.81
N VAL A 225 10.64 -2.65 -14.63
CA VAL A 225 11.71 -3.08 -15.55
C VAL A 225 12.67 -4.06 -14.89
N ASN A 226 13.01 -3.87 -13.61
CA ASN A 226 14.02 -4.69 -12.95
C ASN A 226 13.42 -5.91 -12.25
N GLY A 227 13.61 -7.09 -12.85
CA GLY A 227 13.14 -8.36 -12.31
C GLY A 227 13.88 -8.87 -11.07
N LYS A 228 15.05 -8.30 -10.73
CA LYS A 228 15.90 -8.79 -9.64
C LYS A 228 15.34 -8.40 -8.27
N SER A 229 14.82 -9.39 -7.55
CA SER A 229 14.18 -9.23 -6.24
C SER A 229 14.67 -10.27 -5.24
N ASN A 230 14.24 -10.15 -3.99
CA ASN A 230 14.40 -11.22 -2.98
C ASN A 230 13.40 -12.37 -3.19
N PHE A 231 12.54 -12.29 -4.21
CA PHE A 231 11.63 -13.37 -4.55
C PHE A 231 12.36 -14.45 -5.35
N ARG A 232 11.88 -15.71 -5.22
CA ARG A 232 12.53 -16.89 -5.79
C ARG A 232 12.69 -16.83 -7.32
N SER A 233 11.84 -16.09 -8.02
CA SER A 233 11.88 -15.93 -9.47
C SER A 233 11.99 -14.47 -9.87
N ALA A 234 12.81 -14.19 -10.88
CA ALA A 234 12.88 -12.87 -11.48
C ALA A 234 11.53 -12.51 -12.13
N GLN A 235 10.95 -11.38 -11.73
CA GLN A 235 9.65 -10.93 -12.21
C GLN A 235 9.48 -9.42 -12.02
N VAL A 236 8.67 -8.82 -12.88
CA VAL A 236 8.30 -7.40 -12.84
C VAL A 236 6.80 -7.26 -12.60
N VAL A 237 6.36 -6.07 -12.18
CA VAL A 237 4.92 -5.79 -12.02
C VAL A 237 4.28 -5.58 -13.39
N PRO A 238 3.30 -6.39 -13.83
CA PRO A 238 2.58 -6.20 -15.08
C PRO A 238 1.51 -5.11 -14.96
N LEU A 239 1.93 -3.89 -14.59
CA LEU A 239 1.06 -2.83 -14.08
C LEU A 239 -0.11 -2.49 -15.02
N ALA A 240 0.16 -2.29 -16.31
CA ALA A 240 -0.87 -1.91 -17.28
C ALA A 240 -2.04 -2.90 -17.32
N ARG A 241 -1.75 -4.22 -17.29
CA ARG A 241 -2.78 -5.27 -17.32
C ARG A 241 -3.54 -5.35 -16.00
N LEU A 242 -2.85 -5.13 -14.88
CA LEU A 242 -3.47 -5.12 -13.55
C LEU A 242 -4.42 -3.93 -13.41
N LEU A 243 -4.01 -2.74 -13.84
CA LEU A 243 -4.84 -1.54 -13.81
C LEU A 243 -6.03 -1.65 -14.76
N ASP A 244 -5.84 -2.14 -15.99
CA ASP A 244 -6.94 -2.37 -16.93
C ASP A 244 -8.01 -3.31 -16.33
N ALA A 245 -7.57 -4.45 -15.77
CA ALA A 245 -8.47 -5.38 -15.09
C ALA A 245 -9.16 -4.73 -13.89
N TYR A 246 -8.43 -3.98 -13.06
CA TYR A 246 -8.97 -3.29 -11.89
C TYR A 246 -10.05 -2.28 -12.28
N TRP A 247 -9.75 -1.37 -13.21
CA TRP A 247 -10.66 -0.32 -13.62
C TRP A 247 -11.90 -0.89 -14.33
N SER A 248 -11.74 -1.92 -15.17
CA SER A 248 -12.85 -2.60 -15.86
C SER A 248 -13.87 -3.24 -14.92
N ILE A 249 -13.44 -3.67 -13.74
CA ILE A 249 -14.30 -4.31 -12.74
C ILE A 249 -14.81 -3.28 -11.73
N SER A 250 -14.02 -2.26 -11.40
CA SER A 250 -14.37 -1.23 -10.42
C SER A 250 -15.58 -0.38 -10.81
N SER A 251 -15.88 -0.29 -12.11
CA SER A 251 -17.05 0.41 -12.66
C SER A 251 -18.34 -0.41 -12.57
N LYS A 252 -18.25 -1.72 -12.24
CA LYS A 252 -19.41 -2.62 -12.18
C LYS A 252 -20.08 -2.59 -10.80
N LYS A 253 -21.41 -2.73 -10.79
CA LYS A 253 -22.22 -2.84 -9.55
C LYS A 253 -21.91 -4.10 -8.72
N SER A 254 -21.38 -5.17 -9.32
CA SER A 254 -21.02 -6.42 -8.63
C SER A 254 -19.83 -7.09 -9.29
N TYR A 255 -18.78 -7.38 -8.51
CA TYR A 255 -17.52 -7.96 -8.97
C TYR A 255 -17.18 -9.32 -8.35
N TRP A 256 -18.01 -9.79 -7.41
CA TRP A 256 -17.79 -11.05 -6.68
C TRP A 256 -18.14 -12.31 -7.45
N ARG A 257 -18.93 -12.17 -8.52
CA ARG A 257 -19.52 -13.29 -9.25
C ARG A 257 -18.70 -13.73 -10.46
N GLU A 258 -17.72 -12.92 -10.88
CA GLU A 258 -17.02 -13.09 -12.16
C GLU A 258 -15.70 -13.88 -12.06
N GLY A 259 -15.31 -14.33 -10.86
CA GLY A 259 -14.05 -15.06 -10.63
C GLY A 259 -14.14 -16.58 -10.80
N LYS A 260 -14.99 -17.09 -11.70
CA LYS A 260 -15.00 -18.52 -12.08
C LYS A 260 -14.01 -18.77 -13.20
#